data_AF-A0A2S9GMK8-F1
#
_entry.id   AF-A0A2S9GMK8-F1
#
_cell.length_a   1.000
_cell.length_b   1.000
_cell.length_c   1.000
_cell.angle_alpha   90.00
_cell.angle_beta   90.00
_cell.angle_gamma   90.00
#
_symmetry.space_group_name_H-M   'P 1'
#
loop_
_entity.id
_entity.type
_entity.pdbx_description
1 polymer ?
#
loop_
_entity_poly.entity_id
_entity_poly.type
_entity_poly.pdbx_seq_one_letter_code
_entity_poly.pdbx_strand_id
1 'polypeptide(L)'
;WHYLDDGVYGSYSNVMTEDVHSPIMALSELDTAELSLEPVTLAGPTCDSADVIARGYPMPTVGIGDVLISPVMGAYTSVTA
;
A
#
# COMPACT_ATOMS: atom_id res chain seq x y z
N TRP A 1 -5.74 6.47 8.18
CA TRP A 1 -6.19 6.22 6.80
C TRP A 1 -5.34 7.08 5.90
N HIS A 2 -4.68 6.47 4.93
CA HIS A 2 -3.88 7.15 3.92
C HIS A 2 -4.43 6.76 2.55
N TYR A 3 -4.67 7.77 1.72
CA TYR A 3 -5.14 7.60 0.34
C TYR A 3 -3.93 7.72 -0.57
N LEU A 4 -3.69 6.67 -1.35
CA LEU A 4 -2.54 6.56 -2.24
C LEU A 4 -2.93 6.92 -3.67
N ASP A 5 -1.94 7.30 -4.46
CA ASP A 5 -2.13 7.61 -5.89
C ASP A 5 -2.36 6.36 -6.75
N ASP A 6 -2.26 5.17 -6.16
CA ASP A 6 -2.48 3.85 -6.79
C ASP A 6 -3.33 2.96 -5.86
N GLY A 7 -3.99 1.95 -6.43
CA GLY A 7 -5.04 1.19 -5.76
C GLY A 7 -5.23 -0.22 -6.28
N VAL A 8 -6.32 -0.85 -5.88
CA VAL A 8 -6.65 -2.24 -6.30
C VAL A 8 -7.09 -2.33 -7.77
N TYR A 9 -7.34 -1.19 -8.41
CA TYR A 9 -7.59 -1.12 -9.86
C TYR A 9 -6.33 -0.77 -10.67
N GLY A 10 -5.17 -0.71 -10.00
CA GLY A 10 -3.87 -0.46 -10.62
C GLY A 10 -2.89 -1.54 -10.20
N SER A 11 -1.76 -1.16 -9.59
CA SER A 11 -0.71 -2.13 -9.30
C SER A 11 -1.10 -3.20 -8.26
N TYR A 12 -2.15 -2.97 -7.47
CA TYR A 12 -2.60 -3.87 -6.39
C TYR A 12 -3.83 -4.72 -6.77
N SER A 13 -4.09 -4.96 -8.04
CA SER A 13 -5.20 -5.82 -8.49
C SER A 13 -5.20 -7.20 -7.86
N ASN A 14 -4.00 -7.73 -7.65
CA ASN A 14 -3.78 -9.03 -7.02
C ASN A 14 -4.29 -9.16 -5.58
N VAL A 15 -4.51 -8.04 -4.88
CA VAL A 15 -5.18 -8.04 -3.57
C VAL A 15 -6.62 -8.53 -3.71
N MET A 16 -7.31 -8.15 -4.78
CA MET A 16 -8.71 -8.51 -5.01
C MET A 16 -8.86 -9.84 -5.75
N THR A 17 -7.98 -10.12 -6.72
CA THR A 17 -8.10 -11.27 -7.63
C THR A 17 -7.45 -12.54 -7.10
N GLU A 18 -6.32 -12.43 -6.39
CA GLU A 18 -5.56 -13.59 -5.90
C GLU A 18 -5.33 -13.58 -4.38
N ASP A 19 -5.88 -12.61 -3.63
CA ASP A 19 -5.67 -12.45 -2.18
C ASP A 19 -4.18 -12.32 -1.81
N VAL A 20 -3.40 -11.69 -2.68
CA VAL A 20 -1.95 -11.48 -2.48
C VAL A 20 -1.71 -10.14 -1.80
N HIS A 21 -1.04 -10.18 -0.65
CA HIS A 21 -0.66 -8.98 0.11
C HIS A 21 0.84 -8.78 0.07
N SER A 22 1.29 -7.90 -0.83
CA SER A 22 2.69 -7.51 -0.89
C SER A 22 3.09 -6.66 0.32
N PRO A 23 4.35 -6.76 0.79
CA PRO A 23 4.87 -5.83 1.77
C PRO A 23 4.78 -4.40 1.23
N ILE A 24 4.40 -3.47 2.10
CA ILE A 24 4.34 -2.04 1.84
C ILE A 24 5.15 -1.35 2.94
N MET A 25 6.02 -0.43 2.57
CA MET A 25 6.86 0.30 3.51
C MET A 25 6.99 1.77 3.09
N ALA A 26 7.06 2.66 4.06
CA ALA A 26 7.44 4.05 3.82
C ALA A 26 8.94 4.12 3.48
N LEU A 27 9.30 5.00 2.55
CA LEU A 27 10.70 5.20 2.16
C LEU A 27 11.58 5.59 3.36
N SER A 28 11.03 6.33 4.33
CA SER A 28 11.71 6.74 5.56
C SER A 28 12.15 5.58 6.45
N GLU A 29 11.54 4.40 6.31
CA GLU A 29 11.95 3.17 7.02
C GLU A 29 13.31 2.66 6.55
N LEU A 30 13.77 3.05 5.36
CA LEU A 30 15.11 2.69 4.88
C LEU A 30 16.21 3.54 5.54
N ASP A 31 15.89 4.75 5.96
CA ASP A 31 16.85 5.70 6.54
C ASP A 31 16.87 5.63 8.08
N THR A 32 15.76 5.22 8.70
CA THR A 32 15.58 5.23 10.16
C THR A 32 15.15 3.86 10.67
N ALA A 33 16.02 3.21 11.43
CA ALA A 33 15.78 1.85 11.94
C ALA A 33 14.74 1.76 13.08
N GLU A 34 14.47 2.86 13.79
CA GLU A 34 13.54 2.90 14.91
C GLU A 34 12.41 3.90 14.65
N LEU A 35 11.34 3.43 14.02
CA LEU A 35 10.11 4.18 13.84
C LEU A 35 8.96 3.51 14.61
N SER A 36 8.14 4.32 15.28
CA SER A 36 6.91 3.83 15.91
C SER A 36 5.90 3.45 14.82
N LEU A 37 5.41 2.21 14.85
CA LEU A 37 4.41 1.72 13.91
C LEU A 37 3.02 1.82 14.53
N GLU A 38 2.08 2.35 13.76
CA GLU A 38 0.67 2.46 14.12
C GLU A 38 -0.18 1.69 13.09
N PRO A 39 -1.34 1.13 13.50
CA PRO A 39 -2.23 0.46 12.56
C PRO A 39 -2.92 1.47 11.66
N VAL A 40 -2.67 1.39 10.35
CA VAL A 40 -3.27 2.28 9.35
C VAL A 40 -4.11 1.51 8.32
N THR A 41 -5.02 2.22 7.66
CA THR A 41 -5.72 1.74 6.47
C THR A 41 -5.13 2.45 5.25
N LEU A 42 -4.74 1.67 4.24
CA LEU A 42 -4.24 2.14 2.95
C LEU A 42 -5.35 1.95 1.91
N ALA A 43 -5.83 3.05 1.34
CA ALA A 43 -6.88 3.08 0.34
C ALA A 43 -6.35 3.63 -0.99
N GLY A 44 -6.89 3.16 -2.10
CA GLY A 44 -6.58 3.68 -3.42
C GLY A 44 -7.34 4.99 -3.71
N PRO A 45 -7.13 5.55 -4.92
CA PRO A 45 -7.58 6.89 -5.26
C PRO A 45 -9.05 6.95 -5.70
N THR A 46 -9.72 5.81 -5.88
CA THR A 46 -11.07 5.78 -6.44
C THR A 46 -12.16 6.01 -5.39
N CYS A 47 -13.35 6.36 -5.84
CA CYS A 47 -14.53 6.47 -4.97
C CYS A 47 -15.18 5.11 -4.65
N ASP A 48 -14.60 3.99 -5.10
CA ASP A 48 -15.13 2.66 -4.80
C ASP A 48 -14.74 2.25 -3.38
N SER A 49 -15.72 1.82 -2.58
CA SER A 49 -15.49 1.26 -1.25
C SER A 49 -14.61 0.01 -1.22
N ALA A 50 -14.47 -0.69 -2.35
CA ALA A 50 -13.59 -1.84 -2.52
C ALA A 50 -12.13 -1.44 -2.72
N ASP A 51 -11.82 -0.17 -3.01
CA ASP A 51 -10.46 0.30 -3.28
C ASP A 51 -9.64 0.50 -1.98
N VAL A 52 -9.42 -0.62 -1.29
CA VAL A 52 -8.69 -0.70 -0.04
C VAL A 52 -7.64 -1.79 -0.16
N ILE A 53 -6.38 -1.37 -0.14
CA ILE A 53 -5.21 -2.25 -0.29
C ILE A 53 -4.97 -3.04 1.01
N ALA A 54 -5.03 -2.36 2.17
CA ALA A 54 -4.78 -3.00 3.47
C ALA A 54 -5.50 -2.27 4.61
N ARG A 55 -5.87 -3.01 5.66
CA ARG A 55 -6.50 -2.48 6.89
C ARG A 55 -5.69 -2.89 8.11
N GLY A 56 -5.50 -1.97 9.05
CA GLY A 56 -4.72 -2.22 10.27
C GLY A 56 -3.25 -2.56 9.98
N TYR A 57 -2.73 -2.11 8.84
CA TYR A 57 -1.38 -2.39 8.41
C TYR A 57 -0.39 -1.60 9.28
N PRO A 58 0.64 -2.24 9.86
CA PRO A 58 1.60 -1.54 10.70
C PRO A 58 2.52 -0.66 9.85
N MET A 59 2.48 0.66 10.08
CA MET A 59 3.26 1.62 9.30
C MET A 59 3.66 2.81 10.18
N PRO A 60 4.81 3.47 9.93
CA PRO A 60 5.08 4.77 10.54
C PRO A 60 4.04 5.81 10.12
N THR A 61 4.01 6.92 10.85
CA THR A 61 3.26 8.12 10.43
C THR A 61 3.80 8.62 9.10
N VAL A 62 2.93 8.68 8.09
CA VAL A 62 3.23 9.23 6.76
C VAL A 62 2.29 10.39 6.43
N GLY A 63 2.84 11.40 5.78
CA GLY A 63 2.16 12.61 5.33
C GLY A 63 2.01 12.69 3.81
N ILE A 64 1.35 13.76 3.36
CA ILE A 64 1.24 14.06 1.93
C ILE A 64 2.64 14.35 1.37
N GLY A 65 3.00 13.68 0.28
CA GLY A 65 4.31 13.81 -0.37
C GLY A 65 5.34 12.78 0.09
N ASP A 66 5.06 12.02 1.15
CA ASP A 66 5.88 10.88 1.52
C ASP A 66 5.66 9.73 0.53
N VAL A 67 6.72 8.94 0.30
CA VAL A 67 6.73 7.86 -0.69
C VAL A 67 6.55 6.53 0.02
N LEU A 68 5.63 5.72 -0.49
CA LEU A 68 5.51 4.31 -0.13
C LEU A 68 6.08 3.43 -1.24
N ILE A 69 6.70 2.32 -0.84
CA ILE A 69 7.31 1.34 -1.73
C ILE A 69 6.72 -0.02 -1.42
N SER A 70 6.35 -0.75 -2.46
CA SER A 70 5.90 -2.13 -2.37
C SER A 70 6.86 -3.04 -3.12
N PRO A 71 7.86 -3.63 -2.46
CA PRO A 71 8.75 -4.60 -3.09
C PRO A 71 7.96 -5.82 -3.57
N VAL A 72 8.63 -6.67 -4.37
CA VAL A 72 8.07 -7.93 -4.93
C VAL A 72 6.82 -7.77 -5.81
N MET A 73 6.50 -6.55 -6.24
CA MET A 73 5.39 -6.24 -7.15
C MET A 73 5.73 -6.42 -8.65
N GLY A 74 6.74 -7.23 -8.98
CA GLY A 74 7.25 -7.34 -10.36
C GLY A 74 6.57 -8.43 -11.22
N ALA A 75 5.88 -9.38 -10.60
CA ALA A 75 5.28 -10.52 -11.30
C ALA A 75 3.77 -10.57 -11.03
N TYR A 76 2.98 -10.69 -12.10
CA TYR A 76 1.52 -10.88 -12.04
C TYR A 76 0.72 -9.79 -11.31
N THR A 77 1.29 -8.61 -11.10
CA THR A 77 0.62 -7.46 -10.46
C THR A 77 0.00 -6.49 -11.47
N SER A 78 0.60 -6.35 -12.65
CA SER A 78 0.15 -5.42 -13.69
C SER A 78 -0.60 -6.08 -14.84
N VAL A 79 -0.47 -7.39 -15.02
CA VAL A 79 -1.13 -8.14 -16.10
C VAL A 79 -2.53 -8.64 -15.72
N THR A 80 -2.88 -8.60 -14.44
CA THR A 80 -4.21 -8.93 -13.89
C THR A 80 -4.99 -7.69 -13.48
N ALA A 81 -4.39 -6.51 -13.64
CA ALA A 81 -5.01 -5.21 -13.39
C ALA A 81 -6.03 -4.81 -14.47
#